data_AF-A0A963YWV8-F1
#
_entry.id   AF-A0A963YWV8-F1
#
_cell.length_a   1.000
_cell.length_b   1.000
_cell.length_c   1.000
_cell.angle_alpha   90.00
_cell.angle_beta   90.00
_cell.angle_gamma   90.00
#
_symmetry.space_group_name_H-M   'P 1'
#
loop_
_entity.id
_entity.type
_entity.pdbx_description
1 polymer ?
#
loop_
_entity_poly.entity_id
_entity_poly.type
_entity_poly.pdbx_seq_one_letter_code
_entity_poly.pdbx_strand_id
1 'polypeptide(L)'
;MSSDVIDSLAARNDDFSADGFVSGLKMMPSRKTIIISCADPRVDPFDIFKLTPGEAAVIRNVGGRTDPGTLETMALLRSVVNALGGDIGPGWNLIVLHHTDCGIRHCQTHAPDLLAKHMGTTVAGLESMAITDPHAAVAMDVASLKRNPKTPVGALVTGLVYDCATGRVEMVVPTAPLEAVAAA
;
A
#
# COMPACT_ATOMS: atom_id res chain seq x y z
N MET A 1 -17.42 -18.11 -23.15
CA MET A 1 -16.88 -18.34 -21.79
C MET A 1 -16.38 -17.02 -21.17
N SER A 2 -17.12 -15.91 -21.27
CA SER A 2 -16.73 -14.62 -20.69
C SER A 2 -17.90 -13.83 -20.07
N SER A 3 -19.16 -14.27 -20.21
CA SER A 3 -20.29 -13.63 -19.51
C SER A 3 -20.42 -14.13 -18.06
N ASP A 4 -20.11 -15.40 -17.79
CA ASP A 4 -20.30 -16.05 -16.49
C ASP A 4 -19.65 -15.33 -15.29
N VAL A 5 -18.42 -14.83 -15.45
CA VAL A 5 -17.73 -14.11 -14.34
C VAL A 5 -18.40 -12.78 -14.05
N ILE A 6 -18.75 -12.00 -15.08
CA ILE A 6 -19.39 -10.69 -14.88
C ILE A 6 -20.81 -10.86 -14.35
N ASP A 7 -21.55 -11.85 -14.86
CA ASP A 7 -22.88 -12.19 -14.38
C ASP A 7 -22.83 -12.63 -12.90
N SER A 8 -21.84 -13.44 -12.51
CA SER A 8 -21.62 -13.84 -11.12
C SER A 8 -21.23 -12.66 -10.22
N LEU A 9 -20.37 -11.74 -10.67
CA LEU A 9 -20.00 -10.55 -9.90
C LEU A 9 -21.19 -9.58 -9.77
N ALA A 10 -22.04 -9.47 -10.79
CA ALA A 10 -23.26 -8.68 -10.72
C ALA A 10 -24.22 -9.25 -9.67
N ALA A 11 -24.48 -10.57 -9.70
CA ALA A 11 -25.32 -11.23 -8.69
C ALA A 11 -24.76 -11.05 -7.26
N ARG A 12 -23.44 -11.19 -7.08
CA ARG A 12 -22.79 -10.94 -5.77
C ARG A 12 -22.90 -9.48 -5.33
N ASN A 13 -22.91 -8.54 -6.27
CA ASN A 13 -23.12 -7.13 -5.97
C ASN A 13 -24.57 -6.84 -5.59
N ASP A 14 -25.55 -7.53 -6.17
CA ASP A 14 -26.96 -7.41 -5.76
C ASP A 14 -27.12 -7.82 -4.29
N ASP A 15 -26.50 -8.93 -3.88
CA ASP A 15 -26.46 -9.37 -2.48
C ASP A 15 -25.74 -8.33 -1.58
N PHE A 16 -24.58 -7.82 -2.02
CA PHE A 16 -23.85 -6.78 -1.28
C PHE A 16 -24.68 -5.49 -1.12
N SER A 17 -25.40 -5.08 -2.16
CA SER A 17 -26.24 -3.87 -2.15
C SER A 17 -27.41 -3.99 -1.17
N ALA A 18 -27.98 -5.20 -1.04
CA ALA A 18 -29.08 -5.47 -0.12
C ALA A 18 -28.63 -5.48 1.35
N ASP A 19 -27.53 -6.16 1.67
CA ASP A 19 -27.19 -6.51 3.06
C ASP A 19 -25.79 -6.04 3.51
N GLY A 20 -24.87 -5.76 2.60
CA GLY A 20 -23.48 -5.39 2.89
C GLY A 20 -23.15 -3.90 2.73
N PHE A 21 -24.01 -3.13 2.06
CA PHE A 21 -23.77 -1.73 1.75
C PHE A 21 -23.92 -0.84 2.99
N VAL A 22 -22.91 -0.01 3.23
CA VAL A 22 -22.92 0.98 4.31
C VAL A 22 -23.05 2.38 3.71
N SER A 23 -24.20 3.02 3.95
CA SER A 23 -24.46 4.38 3.50
C SER A 23 -23.78 5.43 4.39
N GLY A 24 -23.52 6.62 3.85
CA GLY A 24 -23.02 7.76 4.62
C GLY A 24 -21.53 7.69 5.04
N LEU A 25 -20.76 6.76 4.47
CA LEU A 25 -19.31 6.73 4.68
C LEU A 25 -18.67 8.03 4.21
N LYS A 26 -17.71 8.54 5.00
CA LYS A 26 -16.93 9.72 4.66
C LYS A 26 -15.76 9.32 3.76
N MET A 27 -15.36 10.23 2.88
CA MET A 27 -14.12 10.07 2.10
C MET A 27 -12.89 9.94 3.02
N MET A 28 -12.91 10.63 4.16
CA MET A 28 -11.85 10.56 5.18
C MET A 28 -11.95 9.25 5.97
N PRO A 29 -10.90 8.41 5.97
CA PRO A 29 -10.92 7.17 6.73
C PRO A 29 -11.06 7.42 8.24
N SER A 30 -11.97 6.69 8.90
CA SER A 30 -12.30 6.89 10.32
C SER A 30 -11.12 6.63 11.25
N ARG A 31 -10.20 5.73 10.86
CA ARG A 31 -8.97 5.43 11.61
C ARG A 31 -7.75 6.21 11.15
N LYS A 32 -7.91 7.22 10.28
CA LYS A 32 -6.80 8.04 9.74
C LYS A 32 -5.64 7.17 9.24
N THR A 33 -5.94 6.10 8.52
CA THR A 33 -4.97 5.07 8.15
C THR A 33 -4.88 4.92 6.63
N ILE A 34 -3.64 4.82 6.12
CA ILE A 34 -3.32 4.50 4.74
C ILE A 34 -2.43 3.25 4.74
N ILE A 35 -2.80 2.25 3.95
CA ILE A 35 -2.02 1.02 3.79
C ILE A 35 -1.52 0.96 2.34
N ILE A 36 -0.21 0.82 2.16
CA ILE A 36 0.42 0.48 0.89
C ILE A 36 0.65 -1.03 0.90
N SER A 37 0.10 -1.75 -0.07
CA SER A 37 0.19 -3.22 -0.13
C SER A 37 0.38 -3.73 -1.55
N CYS A 38 0.76 -5.00 -1.69
CA CYS A 38 0.86 -5.64 -2.98
C CYS A 38 -0.52 -5.84 -3.63
N ALA A 39 -0.56 -5.84 -4.97
CA ALA A 39 -1.72 -6.20 -5.79
C ALA A 39 -2.00 -7.73 -5.81
N ASP A 40 -1.21 -8.52 -5.09
CA ASP A 40 -1.39 -9.99 -4.98
C ASP A 40 -2.80 -10.34 -4.47
N PRO A 41 -3.56 -11.20 -5.17
CA PRO A 41 -4.94 -11.52 -4.80
C PRO A 41 -5.08 -12.23 -3.44
N ARG A 42 -3.99 -12.79 -2.90
CA ARG A 42 -3.95 -13.41 -1.56
C ARG A 42 -3.77 -12.39 -0.44
N VAL A 43 -3.48 -11.12 -0.77
CA VAL A 43 -3.06 -10.09 0.18
C VAL A 43 -4.01 -8.90 0.14
N ASP A 44 -5.25 -9.13 0.57
CA ASP A 44 -6.22 -8.06 0.77
C ASP A 44 -6.13 -7.50 2.21
N PRO A 45 -5.69 -6.24 2.41
CA PRO A 45 -5.60 -5.66 3.74
C PRO A 45 -6.93 -5.57 4.48
N PHE A 46 -8.07 -5.45 3.77
CA PHE A 46 -9.38 -5.44 4.43
C PHE A 46 -9.68 -6.80 5.07
N ASP A 47 -9.35 -7.90 4.39
CA ASP A 47 -9.56 -9.24 4.94
C ASP A 47 -8.52 -9.59 6.02
N ILE A 48 -7.24 -9.29 5.76
CA ILE A 48 -6.13 -9.61 6.68
C ILE A 48 -6.33 -8.91 8.04
N PHE A 49 -6.70 -7.63 8.03
CA PHE A 49 -6.87 -6.85 9.26
C PHE A 49 -8.32 -6.73 9.73
N LYS A 50 -9.27 -7.41 9.06
CA LYS A 50 -10.71 -7.33 9.35
C LYS A 50 -11.22 -5.89 9.42
N LEU A 51 -10.77 -5.06 8.48
CA LEU A 51 -11.20 -3.68 8.37
C LEU A 51 -12.65 -3.62 7.89
N THR A 52 -13.40 -2.67 8.41
CA THR A 52 -14.72 -2.35 7.86
C THR A 52 -14.61 -1.24 6.81
N PRO A 53 -15.54 -1.16 5.83
CA PRO A 53 -15.57 -0.07 4.86
C PRO A 53 -15.44 1.31 5.52
N GLY A 54 -14.54 2.14 4.99
CA GLY A 54 -14.27 3.49 5.49
C GLY A 54 -13.26 3.59 6.63
N GLU A 55 -12.65 2.49 7.12
CA GLU A 55 -11.64 2.58 8.17
C GLU A 55 -10.25 3.01 7.70
N ALA A 56 -9.83 2.55 6.52
CA ALA A 56 -8.53 2.86 5.93
C ALA A 56 -8.65 3.11 4.42
N ALA A 57 -7.73 3.92 3.88
CA ALA A 57 -7.46 3.95 2.45
C ALA A 57 -6.38 2.90 2.14
N VAL A 58 -6.51 2.18 1.02
CA VAL A 58 -5.56 1.15 0.61
C VAL A 58 -5.07 1.45 -0.80
N ILE A 59 -3.74 1.60 -0.94
CA ILE A 59 -3.06 1.79 -2.22
C ILE A 59 -2.37 0.46 -2.55
N ARG A 60 -2.64 -0.09 -3.75
CA ARG A 60 -2.10 -1.38 -4.17
C ARG A 60 -1.34 -1.28 -5.48
N ASN A 61 -0.14 -1.84 -5.52
CA ASN A 61 0.69 -1.94 -6.73
C ASN A 61 1.43 -3.28 -6.78
N VAL A 62 2.20 -3.53 -7.84
CA VAL A 62 3.06 -4.73 -7.89
C VAL A 62 4.15 -4.60 -6.84
N GLY A 63 4.13 -5.53 -5.88
CA GLY A 63 5.13 -5.64 -4.80
C GLY A 63 4.90 -4.76 -3.59
N GLY A 64 3.83 -3.96 -3.49
CA GLY A 64 3.57 -3.10 -2.32
C GLY A 64 4.62 -2.01 -2.12
N ARG A 65 5.26 -1.57 -3.21
CA ARG A 65 6.44 -0.71 -3.18
C ARG A 65 6.09 0.75 -2.95
N THR A 66 6.98 1.50 -2.30
CA THR A 66 6.87 2.97 -2.20
C THR A 66 7.54 3.63 -3.42
N ASP A 67 7.13 3.23 -4.61
CA ASP A 67 7.67 3.68 -5.89
C ASP A 67 7.16 5.09 -6.27
N PRO A 68 7.69 5.71 -7.35
CA PRO A 68 7.26 7.05 -7.76
C PRO A 68 5.75 7.20 -7.97
N GLY A 69 5.07 6.21 -8.56
CA GLY A 69 3.62 6.26 -8.78
C GLY A 69 2.81 6.16 -7.50
N THR A 70 3.28 5.38 -6.52
CA THR A 70 2.69 5.33 -5.18
C THR A 70 2.85 6.66 -4.45
N LEU A 71 4.03 7.25 -4.51
CA LEU A 71 4.31 8.55 -3.89
C LEU A 71 3.48 9.67 -4.53
N GLU A 72 3.31 9.65 -5.86
CA GLU A 72 2.41 10.55 -6.58
C GLU A 72 0.95 10.36 -6.13
N THR A 73 0.48 9.12 -6.06
CA THR A 73 -0.88 8.79 -5.58
C THR A 73 -1.11 9.32 -4.16
N MET A 74 -0.15 9.15 -3.25
CA MET A 74 -0.23 9.68 -1.89
C MET A 74 -0.29 11.22 -1.87
N ALA A 75 0.53 11.88 -2.70
CA ALA A 75 0.54 13.34 -2.78
C ALA A 75 -0.79 13.91 -3.33
N LEU A 76 -1.37 13.23 -4.33
CA LEU A 76 -2.69 13.56 -4.86
C LEU A 76 -3.79 13.32 -3.83
N LEU A 77 -3.76 12.18 -3.13
CA LEU A 77 -4.71 11.88 -2.06
C LEU A 77 -4.66 12.95 -0.97
N ARG A 78 -3.46 13.37 -0.55
CA ARG A 78 -3.32 14.49 0.39
C ARG A 78 -3.92 15.79 -0.15
N SER A 79 -3.69 16.10 -1.42
CA SER A 79 -4.31 17.28 -2.05
C SER A 79 -5.83 17.22 -2.05
N VAL A 80 -6.42 16.05 -2.29
CA VAL A 80 -7.88 15.83 -2.22
C VAL A 80 -8.39 16.01 -0.79
N VAL A 81 -7.70 15.44 0.20
CA VAL A 81 -8.02 15.64 1.62
C VAL A 81 -7.97 17.12 2.02
N ASN A 82 -6.93 17.84 1.57
CA ASN A 82 -6.77 19.27 1.82
C ASN A 82 -7.90 20.10 1.21
N ALA A 83 -8.33 19.76 -0.01
CA ALA A 83 -9.45 20.43 -0.67
C ALA A 83 -10.78 20.29 0.10
N LEU A 84 -10.92 19.24 0.93
CA LEU A 84 -12.08 19.05 1.81
C LEU A 84 -11.88 19.61 3.23
N GLY A 85 -10.81 20.38 3.46
CA GLY A 85 -10.51 21.00 4.76
C GLY A 85 -9.87 20.06 5.79
N GLY A 86 -9.37 18.89 5.37
CA GLY A 86 -8.56 18.00 6.20
C GLY A 86 -7.06 18.15 5.94
N ASP A 87 -6.24 17.30 6.58
CA ASP A 87 -4.85 17.05 6.18
C ASP A 87 -4.46 15.61 6.55
N ILE A 88 -3.45 15.08 5.86
CA ILE A 88 -2.75 13.83 6.21
C ILE A 88 -1.44 14.24 6.89
N GLY A 89 -1.30 13.89 8.17
CA GLY A 89 -0.20 14.37 9.02
C GLY A 89 -0.31 13.82 10.44
N PRO A 90 -0.16 14.65 11.50
CA PRO A 90 -0.22 14.19 12.89
C PRO A 90 -1.46 13.34 13.21
N GLY A 91 -1.23 12.18 13.84
CA GLY A 91 -2.27 11.23 14.21
C GLY A 91 -2.76 10.33 13.07
N TRP A 92 -2.13 10.39 11.89
CA TRP A 92 -2.33 9.39 10.83
C TRP A 92 -1.36 8.23 10.94
N ASN A 93 -1.78 7.07 10.44
CA ASN A 93 -0.96 5.87 10.31
C ASN A 93 -0.72 5.57 8.83
N LEU A 94 0.55 5.41 8.46
CA LEU A 94 1.00 4.91 7.17
C LEU A 94 1.62 3.53 7.36
N ILE A 95 1.01 2.52 6.77
CA ILE A 95 1.44 1.14 6.90
C ILE A 95 1.98 0.66 5.55
N VAL A 96 3.21 0.18 5.52
CA VAL A 96 3.78 -0.52 4.37
C VAL A 96 3.66 -2.01 4.64
N LEU A 97 2.82 -2.71 3.87
CA LEU A 97 2.56 -4.14 4.01
C LEU A 97 3.17 -4.90 2.82
N HIS A 98 4.28 -5.57 3.08
CA HIS A 98 4.86 -6.56 2.16
C HIS A 98 4.35 -7.95 2.48
N HIS A 99 4.73 -8.94 1.67
CA HIS A 99 4.36 -10.33 1.94
C HIS A 99 5.39 -11.35 1.44
N THR A 100 5.37 -12.55 2.04
CA THR A 100 6.14 -13.70 1.58
C THR A 100 5.62 -14.23 0.25
N ASP A 101 6.46 -14.93 -0.51
CA ASP A 101 6.11 -15.46 -1.85
C ASP A 101 5.56 -14.39 -2.83
N CYS A 102 6.11 -13.18 -2.79
CA CYS A 102 5.72 -12.13 -3.71
C CYS A 102 6.18 -12.42 -5.15
N GLY A 103 5.26 -12.30 -6.11
CA GLY A 103 5.52 -12.58 -7.53
C GLY A 103 6.47 -11.60 -8.21
N ILE A 104 6.68 -10.39 -7.65
CA ILE A 104 7.55 -9.36 -8.23
C ILE A 104 8.99 -9.84 -8.48
N ARG A 105 9.46 -10.82 -7.69
CA ARG A 105 10.78 -11.45 -7.86
C ARG A 105 11.01 -11.99 -9.27
N HIS A 106 9.96 -12.50 -9.92
CA HIS A 106 10.06 -13.08 -11.26
C HIS A 106 10.34 -12.01 -12.33
N CYS A 107 9.95 -10.77 -12.09
CA CYS A 107 10.17 -9.68 -13.04
C CYS A 107 11.65 -9.32 -13.21
N GLN A 108 12.53 -9.65 -12.25
CA GLN A 108 13.98 -9.42 -12.40
C GLN A 108 14.55 -10.18 -13.60
N THR A 109 14.01 -11.36 -13.89
CA THR A 109 14.44 -12.18 -15.02
C THR A 109 13.55 -11.98 -16.25
N HIS A 110 12.23 -11.89 -16.06
CA HIS A 110 11.28 -11.90 -17.18
C HIS A 110 10.98 -10.52 -17.77
N ALA A 111 11.13 -9.44 -17.00
CA ALA A 111 10.79 -8.09 -17.45
C ALA A 111 11.61 -7.01 -16.71
N PRO A 112 12.96 -7.07 -16.72
CA PRO A 112 13.81 -6.17 -15.93
C PRO A 112 13.61 -4.69 -16.28
N ASP A 113 13.38 -4.34 -17.56
CA ASP A 113 13.17 -2.95 -17.96
C ASP A 113 11.86 -2.37 -17.41
N LEU A 114 10.79 -3.17 -17.43
CA LEU A 114 9.50 -2.78 -16.85
C LEU A 114 9.59 -2.67 -15.33
N LEU A 115 10.31 -3.59 -14.69
CA LEU A 115 10.56 -3.54 -13.25
C LEU A 115 11.38 -2.32 -12.87
N ALA A 116 12.44 -1.99 -13.61
CA ALA A 116 13.27 -0.81 -13.39
C ALA A 116 12.42 0.47 -13.47
N LYS A 117 11.58 0.59 -14.50
CA LYS A 117 10.63 1.70 -14.63
C LYS A 117 9.65 1.77 -13.47
N HIS A 118 9.04 0.63 -13.10
CA HIS A 118 8.11 0.53 -11.97
C HIS A 118 8.77 0.98 -10.67
N MET A 119 10.00 0.55 -10.43
CA MET A 119 10.78 0.90 -9.24
C MET A 119 11.38 2.31 -9.28
N GLY A 120 11.27 3.03 -10.41
CA GLY A 120 11.88 4.35 -10.57
C GLY A 120 13.41 4.33 -10.59
N THR A 121 14.03 3.25 -11.07
CA THR A 121 15.49 3.05 -11.08
C THR A 121 15.97 2.50 -12.43
N THR A 122 17.26 2.22 -12.55
CA THR A 122 17.84 1.53 -13.72
C THR A 122 17.81 0.02 -13.52
N VAL A 123 17.98 -0.76 -14.60
CA VAL A 123 18.08 -2.23 -14.49
C VAL A 123 19.19 -2.66 -13.54
N ALA A 124 20.37 -2.03 -13.61
CA ALA A 124 21.46 -2.28 -12.67
C ALA A 124 21.08 -1.90 -11.22
N GLY A 125 20.30 -0.83 -11.04
CA GLY A 125 19.82 -0.40 -9.73
C GLY A 125 18.89 -1.40 -9.06
N LEU A 126 18.24 -2.31 -9.80
CA LEU A 126 17.35 -3.34 -9.24
C LEU A 126 18.03 -4.27 -8.24
N GLU A 127 19.35 -4.49 -8.38
CA GLU A 127 20.14 -5.30 -7.44
C GLU A 127 20.09 -4.73 -6.02
N SER A 128 19.91 -3.41 -5.90
CA SER A 128 19.83 -2.70 -4.62
C SER A 128 18.39 -2.50 -4.12
N MET A 129 17.38 -3.10 -4.74
CA MET A 129 15.96 -2.86 -4.42
C MET A 129 15.31 -3.94 -3.55
N ALA A 130 16.10 -4.88 -3.02
CA ALA A 130 15.68 -5.97 -2.12
C ALA A 130 14.48 -6.80 -2.63
N ILE A 131 14.40 -7.02 -3.94
CA ILE A 131 13.18 -7.54 -4.60
C ILE A 131 12.81 -8.96 -4.14
N THR A 132 13.80 -9.75 -3.73
CA THR A 132 13.64 -11.16 -3.35
C THR A 132 13.46 -11.38 -1.84
N ASP A 133 13.62 -10.34 -1.03
CA ASP A 133 13.54 -10.41 0.44
C ASP A 133 12.49 -9.39 0.94
N PRO A 134 11.28 -9.84 1.31
CA PRO A 134 10.21 -8.93 1.74
C PRO A 134 10.53 -8.19 3.04
N HIS A 135 11.35 -8.76 3.94
CA HIS A 135 11.78 -8.11 5.19
C HIS A 135 12.76 -6.98 4.90
N ALA A 136 13.72 -7.19 3.99
CA ALA A 136 14.61 -6.13 3.55
C ALA A 136 13.87 -5.07 2.71
N ALA A 137 12.93 -5.48 1.85
CA ALA A 137 12.14 -4.58 1.03
C ALA A 137 11.27 -3.63 1.87
N VAL A 138 10.57 -4.14 2.90
CA VAL A 138 9.76 -3.29 3.77
C VAL A 138 10.60 -2.27 4.53
N ALA A 139 11.77 -2.69 5.03
CA ALA A 139 12.68 -1.79 5.71
C ALA A 139 13.18 -0.67 4.79
N MET A 140 13.52 -1.01 3.55
CA MET A 140 13.96 -0.07 2.52
C MET A 140 12.86 0.93 2.15
N ASP A 141 11.64 0.47 1.94
CA ASP A 141 10.51 1.32 1.53
C ASP A 141 10.08 2.26 2.67
N VAL A 142 10.04 1.78 3.91
CA VAL A 142 9.81 2.65 5.09
C VAL A 142 10.93 3.68 5.22
N ALA A 143 12.19 3.29 5.00
CA ALA A 143 13.30 4.23 5.03
C ALA A 143 13.25 5.25 3.88
N SER A 144 12.77 4.86 2.71
CA SER A 144 12.51 5.75 1.57
C SER A 144 11.46 6.82 1.93
N LEU A 145 10.35 6.40 2.54
CA LEU A 145 9.32 7.32 3.05
C LEU A 145 9.91 8.31 4.06
N LYS A 146 10.66 7.83 5.05
CA LYS A 146 11.30 8.69 6.07
C LYS A 146 12.23 9.74 5.48
N ARG A 147 12.88 9.47 4.34
CA ARG A 147 13.78 10.42 3.65
C ARG A 147 13.09 11.27 2.59
N ASN A 148 11.82 11.02 2.31
CA ASN A 148 11.13 11.72 1.23
C ASN A 148 10.45 13.00 1.78
N PRO A 149 10.86 14.19 1.32
CA PRO A 149 10.33 15.47 1.83
C PRO A 149 8.85 15.71 1.48
N LYS A 150 8.27 14.90 0.59
CA LYS A 150 6.84 14.97 0.22
C LYS A 150 5.95 14.11 1.13
N THR A 151 6.53 13.36 2.07
CA THR A 151 5.73 12.55 3.00
C THR A 151 4.99 13.41 4.03
N PRO A 152 3.85 12.93 4.55
CA PRO A 152 3.06 13.67 5.52
C PRO A 152 3.77 13.75 6.87
N VAL A 153 4.51 14.84 7.10
CA VAL A 153 5.21 15.11 8.36
C VAL A 153 4.28 14.95 9.56
N GLY A 154 4.73 14.23 10.58
CA GLY A 154 4.00 13.93 11.81
C GLY A 154 3.10 12.70 11.75
N ALA A 155 2.85 12.11 10.57
CA ALA A 155 2.21 10.80 10.50
C ALA A 155 3.15 9.71 11.02
N LEU A 156 2.59 8.62 11.54
CA LEU A 156 3.33 7.45 11.99
C LEU A 156 3.51 6.47 10.83
N VAL A 157 4.72 5.97 10.61
CA VAL A 157 5.00 4.93 9.61
C VAL A 157 5.36 3.60 10.28
N THR A 158 4.79 2.50 9.80
CA THR A 158 5.05 1.13 10.28
C THR A 158 5.30 0.19 9.09
N GLY A 159 6.27 -0.72 9.23
CA GLY A 159 6.59 -1.72 8.21
C GLY A 159 6.20 -3.13 8.65
N LEU A 160 5.34 -3.78 7.87
CA LEU A 160 4.77 -5.09 8.16
C LEU A 160 5.07 -6.09 7.03
N VAL A 161 5.17 -7.37 7.37
CA VAL A 161 5.23 -8.49 6.41
C VAL A 161 4.12 -9.48 6.72
N TYR A 162 3.26 -9.73 5.75
CA TYR A 162 2.26 -10.80 5.79
C TYR A 162 2.86 -12.13 5.29
N ASP A 163 2.74 -13.18 6.08
CA ASP A 163 3.14 -14.51 5.66
C ASP A 163 1.98 -15.23 4.97
N CYS A 164 2.08 -15.37 3.65
CA CYS A 164 1.08 -16.06 2.83
C CYS A 164 0.87 -17.54 3.19
N ALA A 165 1.82 -18.18 3.89
CA ALA A 165 1.68 -19.57 4.31
C ALA A 165 0.88 -19.74 5.60
N THR A 166 0.96 -18.77 6.52
CA THR A 166 0.37 -18.88 7.87
C THR A 166 -0.76 -17.90 8.15
N GLY A 167 -0.92 -16.88 7.32
CA GLY A 167 -1.88 -15.80 7.52
C GLY A 167 -1.48 -14.80 8.60
N ARG A 168 -0.26 -14.88 9.14
CA ARG A 168 0.23 -13.99 10.20
C ARG A 168 0.85 -12.73 9.62
N VAL A 169 0.74 -11.62 10.36
CA VAL A 169 1.46 -10.38 10.05
C VAL A 169 2.53 -10.16 11.11
N GLU A 170 3.76 -9.98 10.65
CA GLU A 170 4.92 -9.63 11.46
C GLU A 170 5.20 -8.13 11.34
N MET A 171 5.55 -7.48 12.46
CA MET A 171 6.10 -6.14 12.44
C MET A 171 7.62 -6.21 12.27
N VAL A 172 8.10 -5.75 11.11
CA VAL A 172 9.53 -5.75 10.76
C VAL A 172 10.18 -4.40 11.04
N VAL A 173 9.45 -3.31 10.82
CA VAL A 173 9.89 -1.95 11.17
C VAL A 173 8.95 -1.39 12.23
N PRO A 174 9.43 -1.13 13.45
CA PRO A 174 8.63 -0.52 14.51
C PRO A 174 8.05 0.84 14.09
N THR A 175 6.88 1.14 14.64
CA THR A 175 6.19 2.41 14.40
C THR A 175 7.06 3.60 14.82
N ALA A 176 7.22 4.57 13.92
CA ALA A 176 7.98 5.79 14.17
C ALA A 176 7.36 6.99 13.43
N PRO A 177 7.52 8.22 13.92
CA PRO A 177 7.06 9.41 13.20
C PRO A 177 7.83 9.62 11.89
N LEU A 178 7.15 10.18 10.90
CA LEU A 178 7.74 10.80 9.73
C LEU A 178 8.15 12.23 10.09
N GLU A 179 9.45 12.47 10.12
CA GLU A 179 10.03 13.77 10.47
C GLU A 179 10.18 14.68 9.26
N ALA A 180 10.31 15.98 9.49
CA ALA A 180 10.68 16.91 8.43
C ALA A 180 12.10 16.58 7.95
N VAL A 181 12.24 16.31 6.65
CA VAL A 181 13.55 16.12 6.03
C VAL A 181 14.11 17.50 5.69
N ALA A 182 15.33 17.79 6.15
CA ALA A 182 16.00 19.04 5.78
C ALA A 182 16.09 19.13 4.25
N ALA A 183 15.76 20.30 3.68
CA ALA A 183 15.96 20.54 2.27
C ALA A 183 17.46 20.45 1.96
N ALA A 184 17.82 19.52 1.09
CA ALA A 184 19.18 19.39 0.54
C ALA A 184 19.42 20.45 -0.54
#